data_AF-A0A6N7GMQ1-F1
#
_entry.id   AF-A0A6N7GMQ1-F1
#
_cell.length_a   1.000
_cell.length_b   1.000
_cell.length_c   1.000
_cell.angle_alpha   90.00
_cell.angle_beta   90.00
_cell.angle_gamma   90.00
#
_symmetry.space_group_name_H-M   'P 1'
#
loop_
_entity.id
_entity.type
_entity.pdbx_description
1 polymer ?
#
loop_
_entity_poly.entity_id
_entity_poly.type
_entity_poly.pdbx_seq_one_letter_code
_entity_poly.pdbx_strand_id
1 'polypeptide(L)'
;MSIAMKIASFNINNVRRRLPNLLDWLNRAKPDVACLQELKSADAEFPADALRQIGYEAIWRGEKTWNGVAILARGVMPVVTRTELPGDPDDRQSRYIEAAVNGILIASLYAPNGNPQPGPKFDYKLAWFRRLTRHAATLNKASIPVVLAGDYNVVPTAQDIYPTTSYDDDALLQPQSRAAYKRLLAQGWIDAIRVLHPDAPMYTFWDYKRKRWERDAGMRLDQVLLTPDLHARLVDAGVDRTERGEANASDHVPVWVVLRDAARQRAKPTRGASTAPQPPKPAPRVQRSKPAATAKERRPLLVIDGDSFAHRAYHALPKNIMRAGRKSAGAILGFANYLLRFYQTEQPRAVLVGWDTLTAETYRHESFPDYQGGREFDDALIEQLDILPTLVAACGFANAKKAGYEADDFLAAAAAREERRGGITLVASGDRDTFQLASDATTILYPVRAGEIARITPADVRTRYGVDPAQVPDFIALRGDPSDRLPGAKNVGAQGAADVLRRHGSLEGALAAGRFAAQAKELRLYRSIATMDRKAPLPPLPDETPSWSKASALARTWQLNQLADRLAAMSEAQSRQAVRG
;
A
#
# COMPACT_ATOMS: atom_id res chain seq x y z
N MET A 1 3.13 -3.21 -33.14
CA MET A 1 3.05 -4.52 -32.45
C MET A 1 2.24 -4.32 -31.18
N SER A 2 1.10 -5.00 -31.01
CA SER A 2 0.34 -4.88 -29.75
C SER A 2 1.14 -5.57 -28.66
N ILE A 3 1.53 -4.83 -27.63
CA ILE A 3 2.15 -5.42 -26.45
C ILE A 3 1.02 -6.14 -25.69
N ALA A 4 1.22 -7.39 -25.34
CA ALA A 4 0.26 -8.21 -24.60
C ALA A 4 0.91 -8.59 -23.27
N MET A 5 0.14 -8.53 -22.19
CA MET A 5 0.61 -8.80 -20.83
C MET A 5 0.37 -10.28 -20.48
N LYS A 6 1.43 -11.00 -20.11
CA LYS A 6 1.35 -12.38 -19.61
C LYS A 6 1.36 -12.39 -18.07
N ILE A 7 0.33 -12.96 -17.46
CA ILE A 7 0.19 -13.08 -16.00
C ILE A 7 0.16 -14.57 -15.65
N ALA A 8 0.97 -14.99 -14.69
CA ALA A 8 1.08 -16.38 -14.27
C ALA A 8 0.86 -16.54 -12.76
N SER A 9 0.42 -17.72 -12.35
CA SER A 9 0.43 -18.21 -10.96
C SER A 9 1.24 -19.48 -10.87
N PHE A 10 2.04 -19.64 -9.82
CA PHE A 10 2.84 -20.82 -9.59
C PHE A 10 3.03 -21.10 -8.09
N ASN A 11 2.40 -22.16 -7.59
CA ASN A 11 2.75 -22.73 -6.29
C ASN A 11 4.14 -23.38 -6.40
N ILE A 12 5.16 -22.70 -5.85
CA ILE A 12 6.57 -23.07 -6.04
C ILE A 12 7.02 -24.15 -5.04
N ASN A 13 6.19 -24.42 -4.02
CA ASN A 13 6.46 -25.37 -2.95
C ASN A 13 7.89 -25.25 -2.40
N ASN A 14 8.17 -24.23 -1.59
CA ASN A 14 9.50 -23.81 -1.10
C ASN A 14 10.36 -23.10 -2.16
N VAL A 15 10.30 -21.78 -2.13
CA VAL A 15 10.95 -20.89 -3.11
C VAL A 15 12.47 -21.02 -3.11
N ARG A 16 13.10 -21.25 -1.95
CA ARG A 16 14.57 -21.39 -1.86
C ARG A 16 15.03 -22.70 -2.47
N ARG A 17 14.34 -23.79 -2.17
CA ARG A 17 14.67 -25.12 -2.72
C ARG A 17 14.49 -25.17 -4.24
N ARG A 18 13.53 -24.44 -4.79
CA ARG A 18 13.19 -24.42 -6.22
C ARG A 18 13.65 -23.15 -6.92
N LEU A 19 14.57 -22.38 -6.31
CA LEU A 19 15.06 -21.14 -6.90
C LEU A 19 15.67 -21.37 -8.29
N PRO A 20 16.50 -22.41 -8.56
CA PRO A 20 17.00 -22.66 -9.91
C PRO A 20 15.87 -22.88 -10.93
N ASN A 21 14.90 -23.75 -10.61
CA ASN A 21 13.75 -23.99 -11.49
C ASN A 21 12.93 -22.71 -11.74
N LEU A 22 12.74 -21.88 -10.70
CA LEU A 22 12.02 -20.61 -10.81
C LEU A 22 12.74 -19.64 -11.75
N LEU A 23 14.06 -19.47 -11.59
CA LEU A 23 14.85 -18.55 -12.42
C LEU A 23 14.87 -19.03 -13.88
N ASP A 24 15.04 -20.33 -14.12
CA ASP A 24 15.02 -20.91 -15.46
C ASP A 24 13.67 -20.72 -16.15
N TRP A 25 12.57 -20.96 -15.43
CA TRP A 25 11.22 -20.72 -15.95
C TRP A 25 10.97 -19.23 -16.23
N LEU A 26 11.32 -18.32 -15.31
CA LEU A 26 11.15 -16.88 -15.51
C LEU A 26 11.95 -16.37 -16.72
N ASN A 27 13.16 -16.89 -16.94
CA ASN A 27 13.99 -16.53 -18.09
C ASN A 27 13.42 -17.03 -19.43
N ARG A 28 12.77 -18.20 -19.46
CA ARG A 28 12.15 -18.75 -20.67
C ARG A 28 10.75 -18.17 -20.92
N ALA A 29 9.87 -18.33 -19.94
CA ALA A 29 8.45 -18.00 -20.05
C ALA A 29 8.18 -16.49 -19.98
N LYS A 30 9.06 -15.74 -19.32
CA LYS A 30 9.07 -14.28 -19.27
C LYS A 30 7.69 -13.63 -18.99
N PRO A 31 6.92 -14.11 -17.99
CA PRO A 31 5.66 -13.48 -17.65
C PRO A 31 5.90 -12.04 -17.18
N ASP A 32 4.99 -11.12 -17.49
CA ASP A 32 5.06 -9.75 -16.98
C ASP A 32 4.75 -9.71 -15.48
N VAL A 33 3.90 -10.62 -15.01
CA VAL A 33 3.56 -10.80 -13.60
C VAL A 33 3.56 -12.29 -13.25
N ALA A 34 4.20 -12.68 -12.14
CA ALA A 34 4.13 -14.02 -11.59
C ALA A 34 3.70 -14.00 -10.12
N CYS A 35 2.58 -14.63 -9.81
CA CYS A 35 2.09 -14.85 -8.45
C CYS A 35 2.67 -16.15 -7.91
N LEU A 36 3.42 -16.11 -6.81
CA LEU A 36 3.98 -17.31 -6.19
C LEU A 36 3.23 -17.69 -4.91
N GLN A 37 3.07 -18.99 -4.67
CA GLN A 37 2.49 -19.56 -3.46
C GLN A 37 3.42 -20.60 -2.83
N GLU A 38 3.18 -20.92 -1.56
CA GLU A 38 4.03 -21.80 -0.74
C GLU A 38 5.50 -21.41 -0.75
N LEU A 39 5.80 -20.15 -0.48
CA LEU A 39 7.20 -19.71 -0.35
C LEU A 39 7.96 -20.53 0.69
N LYS A 40 7.31 -20.93 1.80
CA LYS A 40 7.90 -21.68 2.93
C LYS A 40 9.23 -21.07 3.41
N SER A 41 9.27 -19.75 3.42
CA SER A 41 10.45 -18.94 3.67
C SER A 41 10.05 -17.76 4.55
N ALA A 42 10.88 -17.43 5.54
CA ALA A 42 10.71 -16.18 6.28
C ALA A 42 10.94 -14.98 5.34
N ASP A 43 10.39 -13.81 5.70
CA ASP A 43 10.50 -12.59 4.89
C ASP A 43 11.96 -12.24 4.56
N ALA A 44 12.86 -12.34 5.54
CA ALA A 44 14.28 -12.02 5.39
C ALA A 44 15.06 -13.04 4.54
N GLU A 45 14.49 -14.22 4.29
CA GLU A 45 15.14 -15.31 3.55
C GLU A 45 14.64 -15.41 2.10
N PHE A 46 13.69 -14.56 1.71
CA PHE A 46 13.15 -14.56 0.36
C PHE A 46 14.23 -14.11 -0.65
N PRO A 47 14.40 -14.81 -1.79
CA PRO A 47 15.51 -14.59 -2.72
C PRO A 47 15.29 -13.38 -3.65
N ALA A 48 14.97 -12.21 -3.10
CA ALA A 48 14.66 -11.00 -3.87
C ALA A 48 15.81 -10.57 -4.79
N ASP A 49 17.05 -10.66 -4.33
CA ASP A 49 18.21 -10.20 -5.11
C ASP A 49 18.45 -11.06 -6.35
N ALA A 50 18.28 -12.39 -6.24
CA ALA A 50 18.38 -13.30 -7.38
C ALA A 50 17.29 -13.02 -8.43
N LEU A 51 16.08 -12.68 -7.99
CA LEU A 51 14.99 -12.28 -8.87
C LEU A 51 15.25 -10.93 -9.53
N ARG A 52 15.80 -9.97 -8.78
CA ARG A 52 16.15 -8.64 -9.32
C ARG A 52 17.25 -8.72 -10.38
N GLN A 53 18.23 -9.61 -10.21
CA GLN A 53 19.29 -9.84 -11.19
C GLN A 53 18.76 -10.28 -12.57
N ILE A 54 17.63 -10.98 -12.63
CA ILE A 54 16.95 -11.36 -13.88
C ILE A 54 15.84 -10.38 -14.28
N GLY A 55 15.77 -9.20 -13.64
CA GLY A 55 14.85 -8.12 -13.99
C GLY A 55 13.45 -8.22 -13.40
N TYR A 56 13.24 -9.03 -12.34
CA TYR A 56 11.97 -9.11 -11.63
C TYR A 56 12.05 -8.40 -10.28
N GLU A 57 11.20 -7.40 -10.08
CA GLU A 57 10.93 -6.84 -8.76
C GLU A 57 9.85 -7.66 -8.06
N ALA A 58 9.89 -7.69 -6.74
CA ALA A 58 9.05 -8.59 -5.95
C ALA A 58 8.46 -7.88 -4.72
N ILE A 59 7.23 -8.24 -4.40
CA ILE A 59 6.63 -8.05 -3.07
C ILE A 59 6.21 -9.41 -2.54
N TRP A 60 6.32 -9.62 -1.23
CA TRP A 60 6.01 -10.92 -0.63
C TRP A 60 5.53 -10.80 0.80
N ARG A 61 4.89 -11.88 1.25
CA ARG A 61 4.59 -12.18 2.64
C ARG A 61 5.05 -13.60 2.88
N GLY A 62 6.17 -13.73 3.59
CA GLY A 62 6.77 -14.99 3.98
C GLY A 62 6.13 -15.56 5.24
N GLU A 63 6.32 -16.86 5.43
CA GLU A 63 6.02 -17.58 6.65
C GLU A 63 6.99 -18.77 6.71
N LYS A 64 7.63 -18.97 7.87
CA LYS A 64 8.63 -20.03 8.00
C LYS A 64 7.92 -21.38 7.98
N THR A 65 8.47 -22.34 7.23
CA THR A 65 7.98 -23.74 7.13
C THR A 65 6.68 -23.92 6.34
N TRP A 66 5.72 -23.00 6.45
CA TRP A 66 4.38 -23.11 5.85
C TRP A 66 4.05 -21.89 5.00
N ASN A 67 3.07 -22.01 4.10
CA ASN A 67 2.43 -20.91 3.37
C ASN A 67 3.43 -19.96 2.64
N GLY A 68 3.07 -18.68 2.57
CA GLY A 68 3.82 -17.62 1.94
C GLY A 68 3.32 -17.35 0.52
N VAL A 69 3.21 -16.06 0.18
CA VAL A 69 2.76 -15.59 -1.14
C VAL A 69 3.62 -14.43 -1.63
N ALA A 70 3.84 -14.35 -2.94
CA ALA A 70 4.53 -13.23 -3.59
C ALA A 70 3.83 -12.79 -4.88
N ILE A 71 4.11 -11.56 -5.29
CA ILE A 71 3.85 -11.04 -6.63
C ILE A 71 5.19 -10.54 -7.17
N LEU A 72 5.61 -11.12 -8.28
CA LEU A 72 6.77 -10.68 -9.06
C LEU A 72 6.28 -9.89 -10.26
N ALA A 73 6.99 -8.82 -10.62
CA ALA A 73 6.73 -8.08 -11.85
C ALA A 73 8.02 -7.73 -12.57
N ARG A 74 8.01 -7.92 -13.89
CA ARG A 74 9.18 -7.72 -14.74
C ARG A 74 9.39 -6.23 -15.02
N GLY A 75 10.55 -5.70 -14.62
CA GLY A 75 10.96 -4.33 -14.89
C GLY A 75 10.16 -3.22 -14.18
N VAL A 76 9.27 -3.59 -13.25
CA VAL A 76 8.45 -2.63 -12.50
C VAL A 76 8.21 -3.15 -11.08
N MET A 77 8.36 -2.29 -10.07
CA MET A 77 8.03 -2.64 -8.68
C MET A 77 6.50 -2.69 -8.50
N PRO A 78 5.92 -3.83 -8.05
CA PRO A 78 4.50 -3.90 -7.73
C PRO A 78 4.10 -2.91 -6.63
N VAL A 79 2.99 -2.19 -6.82
CA VAL A 79 2.49 -1.24 -5.81
C VAL A 79 1.51 -1.96 -4.89
N VAL A 80 1.96 -2.33 -3.69
CA VAL A 80 1.16 -3.05 -2.68
C VAL A 80 -0.13 -2.29 -2.36
N THR A 81 -1.26 -3.00 -2.39
CA THR A 81 -2.56 -2.48 -1.91
C THR A 81 -3.02 -3.21 -0.65
N ARG A 82 -2.68 -4.50 -0.50
CA ARG A 82 -2.95 -5.31 0.70
C ARG A 82 -1.89 -6.37 0.92
N THR A 83 -1.72 -6.76 2.17
CA THR A 83 -0.75 -7.79 2.63
C THR A 83 -1.41 -8.96 3.36
N GLU A 84 -2.75 -8.96 3.43
CA GLU A 84 -3.56 -9.98 4.09
C GLU A 84 -5.01 -9.95 3.56
N LEU A 85 -5.74 -11.05 3.77
CA LEU A 85 -7.14 -11.16 3.38
C LEU A 85 -8.04 -10.53 4.47
N PRO A 86 -8.87 -9.52 4.14
CA PRO A 86 -9.62 -8.80 5.16
C PRO A 86 -10.76 -9.63 5.77
N GLY A 87 -11.13 -9.26 7.01
CA GLY A 87 -12.32 -9.76 7.68
C GLY A 87 -12.06 -10.75 8.82
N ASP A 88 -10.80 -10.90 9.25
CA ASP A 88 -10.40 -11.57 10.49
C ASP A 88 -9.00 -11.05 10.90
N PRO A 89 -8.89 -10.21 11.94
CA PRO A 89 -7.62 -9.61 12.37
C PRO A 89 -6.69 -10.60 13.09
N ASP A 90 -7.21 -11.76 13.50
CA ASP A 90 -6.44 -12.78 14.23
C ASP A 90 -5.76 -13.77 13.28
N ASP A 91 -6.14 -13.80 12.00
CA ASP A 91 -5.51 -14.66 11.01
C ASP A 91 -4.14 -14.13 10.60
N ARG A 92 -3.09 -14.79 11.10
CA ARG A 92 -1.69 -14.43 10.82
C ARG A 92 -1.09 -15.20 9.64
N GLN A 93 -1.82 -16.10 8.98
CA GLN A 93 -1.25 -16.95 7.93
C GLN A 93 -0.99 -16.16 6.63
N SER A 94 0.22 -16.28 6.09
CA SER A 94 0.65 -15.58 4.88
C SER A 94 0.06 -16.22 3.62
N ARG A 95 -1.24 -15.99 3.39
CA ARG A 95 -2.04 -16.63 2.32
C ARG A 95 -2.55 -15.66 1.25
N TYR A 96 -2.33 -14.37 1.40
CA TYR A 96 -2.91 -13.36 0.51
C TYR A 96 -2.04 -12.11 0.43
N ILE A 97 -1.82 -11.61 -0.78
CA ILE A 97 -1.17 -10.32 -1.05
C ILE A 97 -1.77 -9.71 -2.32
N GLU A 98 -1.88 -8.40 -2.37
CA GLU A 98 -2.40 -7.67 -3.52
C GLU A 98 -1.51 -6.49 -3.91
N ALA A 99 -1.38 -6.26 -5.20
CA ALA A 99 -0.72 -5.07 -5.73
C ALA A 99 -1.23 -4.65 -7.10
N ALA A 100 -1.13 -3.36 -7.38
CA ALA A 100 -1.30 -2.83 -8.72
C ALA A 100 0.00 -3.00 -9.52
N VAL A 101 -0.11 -3.56 -10.72
CA VAL A 101 0.96 -3.69 -11.71
C VAL A 101 0.44 -3.23 -13.07
N ASN A 102 1.05 -2.19 -13.64
CA ASN A 102 0.68 -1.61 -14.95
C ASN A 102 -0.84 -1.38 -15.15
N GLY A 103 -1.52 -0.88 -14.10
CA GLY A 103 -2.95 -0.56 -14.15
C GLY A 103 -3.91 -1.74 -13.96
N ILE A 104 -3.40 -2.93 -13.62
CA ILE A 104 -4.20 -4.08 -13.21
C ILE A 104 -3.94 -4.37 -11.74
N LEU A 105 -5.00 -4.59 -10.95
CA LEU A 105 -4.88 -5.09 -9.59
C LEU A 105 -4.70 -6.61 -9.62
N ILE A 106 -3.61 -7.09 -9.04
CA ILE A 106 -3.25 -8.50 -8.99
C ILE A 106 -3.33 -8.95 -7.53
N ALA A 107 -4.10 -10.01 -7.27
CA ALA A 107 -4.08 -10.71 -5.99
C ALA A 107 -3.42 -12.08 -6.17
N SER A 108 -2.38 -12.35 -5.38
CA SER A 108 -1.79 -13.68 -5.22
C SER A 108 -2.36 -14.32 -3.97
N LEU A 109 -2.95 -15.51 -4.10
CA LEU A 109 -3.59 -16.21 -3.00
C LEU A 109 -3.17 -17.68 -2.87
N TYR A 110 -3.15 -18.18 -1.63
CA TYR A 110 -2.92 -19.57 -1.28
C TYR A 110 -4.00 -20.03 -0.30
N ALA A 111 -5.10 -20.54 -0.85
CA ALA A 111 -6.25 -20.95 -0.05
C ALA A 111 -5.90 -22.14 0.86
N PRO A 112 -6.51 -22.26 2.06
CA PRO A 112 -6.21 -23.38 2.95
C PRO A 112 -6.58 -24.74 2.32
N ASN A 113 -5.68 -25.72 2.42
CA ASN A 113 -5.91 -27.09 1.94
C ASN A 113 -7.14 -27.73 2.61
N GLY A 114 -7.21 -27.64 3.94
CA GLY A 114 -8.38 -28.03 4.73
C GLY A 114 -8.37 -29.45 5.30
N ASN A 115 -7.39 -30.30 4.96
CA ASN A 115 -7.30 -31.66 5.51
C ASN A 115 -6.74 -31.69 6.95
N PRO A 116 -7.19 -32.62 7.82
CA PRO A 116 -8.28 -33.58 7.57
C PRO A 116 -9.65 -32.91 7.60
N GLN A 117 -10.62 -33.53 6.93
CA GLN A 117 -12.03 -33.11 6.95
C GLN A 117 -12.92 -34.29 7.40
N PRO A 118 -13.98 -34.04 8.19
CA PRO A 118 -14.29 -32.75 8.83
C PRO A 118 -13.26 -32.38 9.92
N GLY A 119 -13.27 -31.12 10.35
CA GLY A 119 -12.42 -30.67 11.48
C GLY A 119 -11.99 -29.21 11.38
N PRO A 120 -11.24 -28.71 12.38
CA PRO A 120 -10.91 -27.28 12.49
C PRO A 120 -10.19 -26.68 11.28
N LYS A 121 -9.39 -27.48 10.56
CA LYS A 121 -8.71 -27.03 9.34
C LYS A 121 -9.69 -26.85 8.17
N PHE A 122 -10.70 -27.71 8.08
CA PHE A 122 -11.76 -27.59 7.09
C PHE A 122 -12.69 -26.42 7.41
N ASP A 123 -13.02 -26.22 8.69
CA ASP A 123 -13.79 -25.06 9.15
C ASP A 123 -13.07 -23.74 8.83
N TYR A 124 -11.75 -23.70 9.07
CA TYR A 124 -10.90 -22.57 8.71
C TYR A 124 -10.90 -22.34 7.18
N LYS A 125 -10.79 -23.38 6.36
CA LYS A 125 -10.90 -23.27 4.90
C LYS A 125 -12.21 -22.61 4.47
N LEU A 126 -13.34 -23.08 5.01
CA LEU A 126 -14.65 -22.53 4.67
C LEU A 126 -14.81 -21.09 5.17
N ALA A 127 -14.28 -20.75 6.35
CA ALA A 127 -14.26 -19.38 6.87
C ALA A 127 -13.39 -18.44 6.03
N TRP A 128 -12.22 -18.91 5.60
CA TRP A 128 -11.31 -18.19 4.71
C TRP A 128 -11.98 -17.91 3.36
N PHE A 129 -12.66 -18.90 2.76
CA PHE A 129 -13.42 -18.68 1.53
C PHE A 129 -14.57 -17.68 1.69
N ARG A 130 -15.26 -17.65 2.83
CA ARG A 130 -16.28 -16.62 3.11
C ARG A 130 -15.66 -15.21 3.12
N ARG A 131 -14.47 -15.04 3.71
CA ARG A 131 -13.72 -13.79 3.65
C ARG A 131 -13.31 -13.42 2.23
N LEU A 132 -12.76 -14.38 1.48
CA LEU A 132 -12.36 -14.18 0.08
C LEU A 132 -13.55 -13.76 -0.76
N THR A 133 -14.68 -14.46 -0.63
CA THR A 133 -15.93 -14.14 -1.36
C THR A 133 -16.40 -12.72 -1.04
N ARG A 134 -16.39 -12.29 0.24
CA ARG A 134 -16.77 -10.91 0.60
C ARG A 134 -15.82 -9.88 -0.01
N HIS A 135 -14.51 -10.12 0.11
CA HIS A 135 -13.50 -9.21 -0.41
C HIS A 135 -13.54 -9.10 -1.93
N ALA A 136 -13.59 -10.23 -2.62
CA ALA A 136 -13.72 -10.30 -4.08
C ALA A 136 -14.97 -9.58 -4.59
N ALA A 137 -16.08 -9.59 -3.84
CA ALA A 137 -17.26 -8.81 -4.21
C ALA A 137 -17.00 -7.30 -4.19
N THR A 138 -16.18 -6.81 -3.24
CA THR A 138 -15.78 -5.40 -3.20
C THR A 138 -14.89 -5.03 -4.38
N LEU A 139 -13.95 -5.92 -4.75
CA LEU A 139 -13.06 -5.72 -5.90
C LEU A 139 -13.85 -5.69 -7.21
N ASN A 140 -14.78 -6.63 -7.40
CA ASN A 140 -15.60 -6.67 -8.60
C ASN A 140 -16.52 -5.44 -8.71
N LYS A 141 -17.04 -4.94 -7.58
CA LYS A 141 -17.87 -3.72 -7.53
C LYS A 141 -17.08 -2.44 -7.80
N ALA A 142 -15.76 -2.44 -7.57
CA ALA A 142 -14.92 -1.27 -7.79
C ALA A 142 -14.71 -0.94 -9.28
N SER A 143 -15.16 -1.80 -10.21
CA SER A 143 -15.04 -1.60 -11.67
C SER A 143 -13.62 -1.24 -12.11
N ILE A 144 -12.64 -1.86 -11.46
CA ILE A 144 -11.22 -1.80 -11.83
C ILE A 144 -10.80 -3.16 -12.41
N PRO A 145 -9.83 -3.21 -13.33
CA PRO A 145 -9.31 -4.48 -13.83
C PRO A 145 -8.60 -5.26 -12.72
N VAL A 146 -9.16 -6.41 -12.34
CA VAL A 146 -8.61 -7.28 -11.28
C VAL A 146 -8.39 -8.71 -11.76
N VAL A 147 -7.28 -9.29 -11.34
CA VAL A 147 -6.94 -10.71 -11.44
C VAL A 147 -6.81 -11.33 -10.05
N LEU A 148 -7.49 -12.44 -9.79
CA LEU A 148 -7.26 -13.29 -8.62
C LEU A 148 -6.56 -14.58 -9.06
N ALA A 149 -5.26 -14.67 -8.79
CA ALA A 149 -4.39 -15.75 -9.23
C ALA A 149 -3.86 -16.53 -8.02
N GLY A 150 -3.91 -17.86 -8.07
CA GLY A 150 -3.39 -18.66 -6.96
C GLY A 150 -3.80 -20.11 -6.96
N ASP A 151 -3.31 -20.83 -5.96
CA ASP A 151 -3.77 -22.16 -5.59
C ASP A 151 -5.01 -22.03 -4.70
N TYR A 152 -6.16 -22.43 -5.25
CA TYR A 152 -7.45 -22.37 -4.55
C TYR A 152 -7.69 -23.57 -3.65
N ASN A 153 -6.84 -24.61 -3.72
CA ASN A 153 -7.04 -25.86 -3.01
C ASN A 153 -8.49 -26.36 -3.15
N VAL A 154 -9.07 -26.28 -4.35
CA VAL A 154 -10.41 -26.80 -4.67
C VAL A 154 -10.33 -27.42 -6.04
N VAL A 155 -10.81 -28.66 -6.17
CA VAL A 155 -11.06 -29.31 -7.46
C VAL A 155 -12.48 -28.91 -7.91
N PRO A 156 -12.64 -27.99 -8.90
CA PRO A 156 -13.95 -27.37 -9.15
C PRO A 156 -15.04 -28.35 -9.57
N THR A 157 -14.71 -29.31 -10.43
CA THR A 157 -15.63 -30.31 -11.01
C THR A 157 -14.97 -31.68 -11.12
N ALA A 158 -15.72 -32.71 -11.54
CA ALA A 158 -15.16 -34.04 -11.79
C ALA A 158 -14.16 -34.07 -12.97
N GLN A 159 -14.23 -33.12 -13.91
CA GLN A 159 -13.28 -33.02 -15.03
C GLN A 159 -11.91 -32.49 -14.59
N ASP A 160 -11.84 -31.87 -13.41
CA ASP A 160 -10.64 -31.23 -12.89
C ASP A 160 -9.76 -32.20 -12.07
N ILE A 161 -10.05 -33.50 -12.12
CA ILE A 161 -9.27 -34.56 -11.47
C ILE A 161 -9.33 -35.84 -12.32
N TYR A 162 -8.23 -36.58 -12.35
CA TYR A 162 -8.22 -37.90 -12.99
C TYR A 162 -9.18 -38.90 -12.29
N PRO A 163 -9.74 -39.89 -13.00
CA PRO A 163 -10.68 -40.84 -12.42
C PRO A 163 -10.10 -41.58 -11.20
N THR A 164 -10.71 -41.38 -10.02
CA THR A 164 -10.25 -41.97 -8.76
C THR A 164 -11.30 -41.90 -7.65
N THR A 165 -11.16 -42.80 -6.67
CA THR A 165 -11.85 -42.75 -5.37
C THR A 165 -10.87 -42.46 -4.22
N SER A 166 -9.56 -42.36 -4.47
CA SER A 166 -8.57 -42.24 -3.40
C SER A 166 -8.55 -40.86 -2.71
N TYR A 167 -9.38 -39.93 -3.17
CA TYR A 167 -9.51 -38.56 -2.68
C TYR A 167 -10.96 -38.24 -2.25
N ASP A 168 -11.83 -39.26 -2.12
CA ASP A 168 -13.24 -39.06 -1.76
C ASP A 168 -13.40 -38.37 -0.40
N ASP A 169 -12.51 -38.67 0.54
CA ASP A 169 -12.45 -38.04 1.86
C ASP A 169 -11.58 -36.77 1.90
N ASP A 170 -11.06 -36.29 0.77
CA ASP A 170 -10.16 -35.14 0.74
C ASP A 170 -10.93 -33.82 0.76
N ALA A 171 -10.50 -32.88 1.60
CA ALA A 171 -11.02 -31.51 1.71
C ALA A 171 -11.10 -30.75 0.38
N LEU A 172 -10.26 -31.08 -0.60
CA LEU A 172 -10.22 -30.46 -1.92
C LEU A 172 -11.46 -30.78 -2.78
N LEU A 173 -12.08 -31.95 -2.59
CA LEU A 173 -13.21 -32.43 -3.39
C LEU A 173 -14.57 -32.27 -2.71
N GLN A 174 -14.59 -31.94 -1.42
CA GLN A 174 -15.83 -31.91 -0.64
C GLN A 174 -16.87 -30.95 -1.24
N PRO A 175 -18.18 -31.30 -1.19
CA PRO A 175 -19.25 -30.46 -1.71
C PRO A 175 -19.20 -29.01 -1.20
N GLN A 176 -18.83 -28.81 0.06
CA GLN A 176 -18.73 -27.49 0.69
C GLN A 176 -17.59 -26.65 0.08
N SER A 177 -16.45 -27.27 -0.26
CA SER A 177 -15.33 -26.61 -0.95
C SER A 177 -15.72 -26.18 -2.35
N ARG A 178 -16.33 -27.09 -3.13
CA ARG A 178 -16.85 -26.79 -4.48
C ARG A 178 -17.92 -25.70 -4.45
N ALA A 179 -18.84 -25.76 -3.48
CA ALA A 179 -19.86 -24.73 -3.29
C ALA A 179 -19.25 -23.37 -2.93
N ALA A 180 -18.18 -23.33 -2.14
CA ALA A 180 -17.47 -22.09 -1.81
C ALA A 180 -16.84 -21.45 -3.04
N TYR A 181 -16.15 -22.24 -3.86
CA TYR A 181 -15.59 -21.76 -5.12
C TYR A 181 -16.68 -21.31 -6.11
N LYS A 182 -17.77 -22.08 -6.24
CA LYS A 182 -18.92 -21.71 -7.08
C LYS A 182 -19.56 -20.38 -6.65
N ARG A 183 -19.67 -20.11 -5.34
CA ARG A 183 -20.17 -18.82 -4.82
C ARG A 183 -19.29 -17.64 -5.20
N LEU A 184 -17.96 -17.84 -5.26
CA LEU A 184 -17.05 -16.82 -5.74
C LEU A 184 -17.33 -16.51 -7.22
N LEU A 185 -17.39 -17.54 -8.07
CA LEU A 185 -17.67 -17.37 -9.51
C LEU A 185 -19.04 -16.73 -9.77
N ALA A 186 -20.05 -17.04 -8.95
CA ALA A 186 -21.39 -16.47 -9.08
C ALA A 186 -21.46 -14.94 -8.96
N GLN A 187 -20.38 -14.27 -8.52
CA GLN A 187 -20.29 -12.81 -8.51
C GLN A 187 -19.98 -12.21 -9.89
N GLY A 188 -19.68 -13.05 -10.90
CA GLY A 188 -19.24 -12.61 -12.22
C GLY A 188 -17.73 -12.71 -12.44
N TRP A 189 -16.99 -13.42 -11.58
CA TRP A 189 -15.59 -13.76 -11.82
C TRP A 189 -15.48 -14.84 -12.89
N ILE A 190 -14.52 -14.67 -13.79
CA ILE A 190 -14.37 -15.49 -14.98
C ILE A 190 -13.13 -16.37 -14.83
N ASP A 191 -13.32 -17.69 -14.84
CA ASP A 191 -12.23 -18.67 -14.87
C ASP A 191 -11.62 -18.70 -16.28
N ALA A 192 -10.47 -18.04 -16.44
CA ALA A 192 -9.85 -17.83 -17.75
C ALA A 192 -9.44 -19.13 -18.44
N ILE A 193 -9.01 -20.13 -17.66
CA ILE A 193 -8.62 -21.43 -18.19
C ILE A 193 -9.86 -22.14 -18.75
N ARG A 194 -10.96 -22.17 -17.98
CA ARG A 194 -12.18 -22.86 -18.41
C ARG A 194 -12.89 -22.14 -19.56
N VAL A 195 -12.73 -20.82 -19.70
CA VAL A 195 -13.23 -20.08 -20.87
C VAL A 195 -12.56 -20.52 -22.17
N LEU A 196 -11.23 -20.66 -22.19
CA LEU A 196 -10.49 -21.00 -23.41
C LEU A 196 -10.36 -22.51 -23.63
N HIS A 197 -10.43 -23.30 -22.55
CA HIS A 197 -10.29 -24.75 -22.57
C HIS A 197 -11.48 -25.40 -21.85
N PRO A 198 -12.71 -25.31 -22.41
CA PRO A 198 -13.93 -25.74 -21.74
C PRO A 198 -13.94 -27.23 -21.40
N ASP A 199 -13.39 -28.07 -22.27
CA ASP A 199 -13.46 -29.54 -22.15
C ASP A 199 -12.15 -30.19 -21.70
N ALA A 200 -11.03 -29.46 -21.72
CA ALA A 200 -9.74 -30.03 -21.36
C ALA A 200 -9.59 -30.13 -19.82
N PRO A 201 -8.94 -31.18 -19.29
CA PRO A 201 -8.75 -31.32 -17.84
C PRO A 201 -7.89 -30.21 -17.23
N MET A 202 -6.87 -29.73 -17.95
CA MET A 202 -5.98 -28.63 -17.55
C MET A 202 -5.42 -28.77 -16.14
N TYR A 203 -4.96 -29.97 -15.76
CA TYR A 203 -4.37 -30.22 -14.45
C TYR A 203 -3.16 -29.31 -14.19
N THR A 204 -3.02 -28.87 -12.95
CA THR A 204 -1.95 -28.00 -12.47
C THR A 204 -1.14 -28.62 -11.34
N PHE A 205 -1.55 -29.79 -10.83
CA PHE A 205 -0.94 -30.47 -9.68
C PHE A 205 -0.84 -31.99 -9.88
N TRP A 206 0.30 -32.57 -9.49
CA TRP A 206 0.55 -34.02 -9.39
C TRP A 206 1.36 -34.37 -8.14
N ASP A 207 0.72 -35.06 -7.19
CA ASP A 207 1.34 -35.58 -5.98
C ASP A 207 2.62 -36.38 -6.31
N TYR A 208 3.67 -36.20 -5.50
CA TYR A 208 4.95 -36.90 -5.67
C TYR A 208 4.83 -38.44 -5.54
N LYS A 209 3.83 -38.94 -4.85
CA LYS A 209 3.64 -40.37 -4.58
C LYS A 209 2.95 -41.06 -5.74
N ARG A 210 3.02 -42.40 -5.78
CA ARG A 210 2.23 -43.27 -6.68
C ARG A 210 2.37 -42.97 -8.17
N LYS A 211 3.49 -42.38 -8.58
CA LYS A 211 3.83 -42.03 -9.97
C LYS A 211 2.72 -41.21 -10.66
N ARG A 212 2.16 -40.22 -9.96
CA ARG A 212 1.01 -39.45 -10.48
C ARG A 212 1.37 -38.65 -11.71
N TRP A 213 2.58 -38.10 -11.78
CA TRP A 213 3.05 -37.37 -12.94
C TRP A 213 3.13 -38.26 -14.19
N GLU A 214 3.80 -39.41 -14.07
CA GLU A 214 4.04 -40.35 -15.17
C GLU A 214 2.76 -40.99 -15.70
N ARG A 215 1.72 -41.06 -14.85
CA ARG A 215 0.39 -41.59 -15.19
C ARG A 215 -0.61 -40.53 -15.63
N ASP A 216 -0.20 -39.27 -15.68
CA ASP A 216 -1.07 -38.10 -15.83
C ASP A 216 -2.31 -38.13 -14.89
N ALA A 217 -2.08 -38.52 -13.65
CA ALA A 217 -3.09 -38.60 -12.62
C ALA A 217 -3.10 -37.31 -11.78
N GLY A 218 -3.51 -36.20 -12.41
CA GLY A 218 -3.42 -34.85 -11.84
C GLY A 218 -4.74 -34.23 -11.38
N MET A 219 -4.64 -33.01 -10.84
CA MET A 219 -5.77 -32.16 -10.44
C MET A 219 -5.56 -30.73 -10.93
N ARG A 220 -6.63 -30.01 -11.23
CA ARG A 220 -6.60 -28.55 -11.44
C ARG A 220 -6.98 -27.86 -10.13
N LEU A 221 -5.98 -27.24 -9.50
CA LEU A 221 -6.11 -26.52 -8.22
C LEU A 221 -5.79 -25.03 -8.36
N ASP A 222 -4.92 -24.68 -9.30
CA ASP A 222 -4.42 -23.34 -9.54
C ASP A 222 -5.29 -22.65 -10.59
N GLN A 223 -5.78 -21.45 -10.27
CA GLN A 223 -6.76 -20.74 -11.10
C GLN A 223 -6.33 -19.29 -11.30
N VAL A 224 -6.70 -18.74 -12.46
CA VAL A 224 -6.59 -17.31 -12.76
C VAL A 224 -7.99 -16.77 -13.06
N LEU A 225 -8.56 -16.04 -12.09
CA LEU A 225 -9.89 -15.46 -12.21
C LEU A 225 -9.80 -14.00 -12.66
N LEU A 226 -10.63 -13.63 -13.62
CA LEU A 226 -10.68 -12.31 -14.21
C LEU A 226 -11.99 -11.60 -13.88
N THR A 227 -11.89 -10.29 -13.71
CA THR A 227 -13.05 -9.39 -13.81
C THR A 227 -13.60 -9.36 -15.25
N PRO A 228 -14.89 -9.02 -15.45
CA PRO A 228 -15.49 -8.92 -16.79
C PRO A 228 -14.71 -8.05 -17.78
N ASP A 229 -14.15 -6.93 -17.32
CA ASP A 229 -13.38 -5.99 -18.16
C ASP A 229 -12.08 -6.63 -18.70
N LEU A 230 -11.47 -7.55 -17.95
CA LEU A 230 -10.28 -8.28 -18.38
C LEU A 230 -10.60 -9.46 -19.28
N HIS A 231 -11.76 -10.09 -19.11
CA HIS A 231 -12.18 -11.18 -19.99
C HIS A 231 -12.29 -10.72 -21.45
N ALA A 232 -12.78 -9.51 -21.72
CA ALA A 232 -12.81 -8.95 -23.07
C ALA A 232 -11.40 -8.76 -23.69
N ARG A 233 -10.35 -8.77 -22.85
CA ARG A 233 -8.95 -8.64 -23.25
C ARG A 233 -8.22 -9.98 -23.28
N LEU A 234 -8.86 -11.08 -22.85
CA LEU A 234 -8.27 -12.41 -22.82
C LEU A 234 -7.92 -12.85 -24.24
N VAL A 235 -6.65 -13.20 -24.44
CA VAL A 235 -6.10 -13.67 -25.73
C VAL A 235 -5.89 -15.16 -25.69
N ASP A 236 -5.24 -15.61 -24.63
CA ASP A 236 -4.73 -16.96 -24.50
C ASP A 236 -4.62 -17.31 -23.01
N ALA A 237 -4.64 -18.60 -22.70
CA ALA A 237 -4.43 -19.11 -21.37
C ALA A 237 -3.93 -20.56 -21.46
N GLY A 238 -3.15 -20.99 -20.47
CA GLY A 238 -2.54 -22.31 -20.52
C GLY A 238 -1.86 -22.70 -19.22
N VAL A 239 -1.20 -23.85 -19.29
CA VAL A 239 -0.46 -24.46 -18.19
C VAL A 239 0.90 -24.90 -18.72
N ASP A 240 1.98 -24.46 -18.06
CA ASP A 240 3.36 -24.84 -18.41
C ASP A 240 3.69 -26.21 -17.83
N ARG A 241 3.01 -27.23 -18.35
CA ARG A 241 3.00 -28.59 -17.82
C ARG A 241 4.38 -29.25 -17.77
N THR A 242 5.27 -28.88 -18.69
CA THR A 242 6.63 -29.43 -18.80
C THR A 242 7.46 -29.20 -17.56
N GLU A 243 7.18 -28.13 -16.79
CA GLU A 243 7.92 -27.80 -15.56
C GLU A 243 7.83 -28.92 -14.51
N ARG A 244 6.78 -29.76 -14.54
CA ARG A 244 6.64 -30.90 -13.63
C ARG A 244 7.62 -32.03 -13.92
N GLY A 245 8.15 -32.10 -15.14
CA GLY A 245 9.12 -33.11 -15.58
C GLY A 245 10.55 -32.82 -15.14
N GLU A 246 10.82 -31.61 -14.64
CA GLU A 246 12.17 -31.18 -14.26
C GLU A 246 12.65 -31.83 -12.95
N ALA A 247 13.97 -31.93 -12.80
CA ALA A 247 14.57 -32.35 -11.53
C ALA A 247 14.21 -31.36 -10.42
N ASN A 248 13.84 -31.88 -9.24
CA ASN A 248 13.40 -31.11 -8.07
C ASN A 248 12.15 -30.23 -8.27
N ALA A 249 11.37 -30.48 -9.34
CA ALA A 249 10.15 -29.73 -9.65
C ALA A 249 9.18 -29.62 -8.47
N SER A 250 8.40 -28.53 -8.47
CA SER A 250 7.18 -28.43 -7.67
C SER A 250 6.20 -29.53 -8.07
N ASP A 251 5.35 -29.94 -7.14
CA ASP A 251 4.18 -30.77 -7.41
C ASP A 251 3.10 -30.00 -8.18
N HIS A 252 3.19 -28.67 -8.22
CA HIS A 252 2.41 -27.81 -9.09
C HIS A 252 3.18 -27.36 -10.33
N VAL A 253 2.48 -26.80 -11.31
CA VAL A 253 3.05 -26.13 -12.49
C VAL A 253 2.45 -24.74 -12.68
N PRO A 254 3.15 -23.84 -13.40
CA PRO A 254 2.62 -22.51 -13.69
C PRO A 254 1.34 -22.57 -14.53
N VAL A 255 0.32 -21.83 -14.11
CA VAL A 255 -0.89 -21.52 -14.89
C VAL A 255 -0.83 -20.07 -15.33
N TRP A 256 -1.19 -19.74 -16.57
CA TRP A 256 -1.04 -18.39 -17.10
C TRP A 256 -2.16 -17.95 -18.02
N VAL A 257 -2.28 -16.63 -18.17
CA VAL A 257 -3.15 -15.94 -19.13
C VAL A 257 -2.36 -14.88 -19.87
N VAL A 258 -2.77 -14.56 -21.09
CA VAL A 258 -2.29 -13.43 -21.88
C VAL A 258 -3.46 -12.49 -22.11
N LEU A 259 -3.26 -11.22 -21.75
CA LEU A 259 -4.23 -10.16 -21.89
C LEU A 259 -3.71 -9.14 -22.91
N ARG A 260 -4.53 -8.69 -23.86
CA ARG A 260 -4.16 -7.55 -24.71
C ARG A 260 -4.02 -6.31 -23.85
N ASP A 261 -3.11 -5.41 -24.21
CA ASP A 261 -3.14 -4.06 -23.67
C ASP A 261 -4.50 -3.40 -23.91
N ALA A 262 -4.92 -2.55 -22.98
CA ALA A 262 -6.08 -1.71 -23.21
C ALA A 262 -5.82 -0.88 -24.47
N ALA A 263 -6.71 -0.97 -25.46
CA ALA A 263 -6.60 -0.13 -26.64
C ALA A 263 -6.53 1.34 -26.18
N ARG A 264 -5.50 2.09 -26.61
CA ARG A 264 -5.51 3.55 -26.57
C ARG A 264 -6.71 4.00 -27.41
N GLN A 265 -7.88 4.13 -26.79
CA GLN A 265 -9.03 4.68 -27.48
C GLN A 265 -8.74 6.17 -27.70
N ARG A 266 -8.39 6.52 -28.95
CA ARG A 266 -8.63 7.87 -29.47
C ARG A 266 -10.13 8.09 -29.38
N ALA A 267 -10.59 8.91 -28.44
CA ALA A 267 -11.98 9.32 -28.36
C ALA A 267 -12.33 10.10 -29.65
N LYS A 268 -13.15 9.50 -30.51
CA LYS A 268 -13.93 10.26 -31.51
C LYS A 268 -15.08 10.96 -30.77
N PRO A 269 -15.42 12.20 -31.14
CA PRO A 269 -16.54 12.91 -30.52
C PRO A 269 -17.85 12.30 -31.01
N THR A 270 -18.60 11.64 -30.15
CA THR A 270 -19.96 11.20 -30.44
C THR A 270 -20.96 12.26 -29.96
N ARG A 271 -21.67 12.83 -30.94
CA ARG A 271 -22.88 13.65 -30.76
C ARG A 271 -23.98 12.80 -30.10
N GLY A 272 -24.74 13.41 -29.20
CA GLY A 272 -25.60 12.72 -28.24
C GLY A 272 -26.94 12.18 -28.75
N ALA A 273 -27.65 11.55 -27.82
CA ALA A 273 -29.10 11.54 -27.72
C ALA A 273 -29.50 11.24 -26.27
N SER A 274 -30.34 12.10 -25.72
CA SER A 274 -30.94 12.06 -24.39
C SER A 274 -32.03 10.99 -24.32
N THR A 275 -32.08 10.22 -23.23
CA THR A 275 -33.32 9.77 -22.58
C THR A 275 -33.06 9.46 -21.11
N ALA A 276 -33.84 10.08 -20.22
CA ALA A 276 -33.75 9.93 -18.77
C ALA A 276 -34.75 8.88 -18.25
N PRO A 277 -34.41 8.09 -17.21
CA PRO A 277 -35.40 7.40 -16.38
C PRO A 277 -35.59 8.09 -15.02
N GLN A 278 -36.86 8.13 -14.57
CA GLN A 278 -37.35 8.69 -13.31
C GLN A 278 -36.86 7.95 -12.04
N PRO A 279 -36.88 8.59 -10.86
CA PRO A 279 -36.46 7.98 -9.59
C PRO A 279 -37.59 7.18 -8.89
N PRO A 280 -37.27 6.12 -8.12
CA PRO A 280 -38.26 5.40 -7.32
C PRO A 280 -38.49 6.05 -5.94
N LYS A 281 -39.71 5.86 -5.42
CA LYS A 281 -40.25 6.39 -4.15
C LYS A 281 -39.63 5.75 -2.90
N PRO A 282 -39.66 6.43 -1.72
CA PRO A 282 -39.02 5.94 -0.49
C PRO A 282 -39.90 4.97 0.33
N ALA A 283 -39.24 4.02 1.01
CA ALA A 283 -39.82 3.06 1.96
C ALA A 283 -39.85 3.62 3.40
N PRO A 284 -40.67 3.05 4.32
CA PRO A 284 -41.09 3.73 5.54
C PRO A 284 -40.11 3.60 6.72
N ARG A 285 -40.32 4.54 7.65
CA ARG A 285 -39.47 4.95 8.77
C ARG A 285 -39.58 3.99 9.97
N VAL A 286 -38.45 3.44 10.44
CA VAL A 286 -38.34 2.78 11.75
C VAL A 286 -37.77 3.77 12.76
N GLN A 287 -38.53 4.03 13.82
CA GLN A 287 -38.12 4.85 14.95
C GLN A 287 -37.02 4.16 15.75
N ARG A 288 -35.89 4.83 15.94
CA ARG A 288 -34.91 4.54 17.00
C ARG A 288 -34.59 5.82 17.76
N SER A 289 -34.56 5.66 19.07
CA SER A 289 -34.44 6.65 20.15
C SER A 289 -33.23 7.59 20.03
N LYS A 290 -33.43 8.86 20.41
CA LYS A 290 -32.38 9.89 20.53
C LYS A 290 -31.28 9.51 21.51
N PRO A 291 -30.01 9.84 21.17
CA PRO A 291 -29.19 10.63 22.07
C PRO A 291 -28.64 11.89 21.39
N ALA A 292 -28.61 12.97 22.17
CA ALA A 292 -27.83 14.23 22.12
C ALA A 292 -27.56 14.95 20.76
N ALA A 293 -27.76 16.26 20.77
CA ALA A 293 -27.62 17.15 19.62
C ALA A 293 -26.19 17.22 19.03
N THR A 294 -26.05 16.68 17.82
CA THR A 294 -25.29 17.17 16.65
C THR A 294 -23.96 17.90 16.88
N ALA A 295 -22.85 17.17 16.82
CA ALA A 295 -21.63 17.69 16.21
C ALA A 295 -21.89 17.79 14.70
N LYS A 296 -21.88 19.00 14.11
CA LYS A 296 -21.52 19.10 12.68
C LYS A 296 -20.20 18.34 12.51
N GLU A 297 -20.14 17.37 11.59
CA GLU A 297 -18.90 16.67 11.25
C GLU A 297 -17.82 17.71 10.96
N ARG A 298 -16.90 17.92 11.91
CA ARG A 298 -15.81 18.89 11.76
C ARG A 298 -14.77 18.25 10.86
N ARG A 299 -14.76 18.63 9.58
CA ARG A 299 -13.71 18.23 8.62
C ARG A 299 -12.34 18.64 9.17
N PRO A 300 -11.30 17.79 9.09
CA PRO A 300 -10.01 18.07 9.69
C PRO A 300 -9.18 19.06 8.87
N LEU A 301 -8.22 19.75 9.50
CA LEU A 301 -7.09 20.34 8.78
C LEU A 301 -6.12 19.20 8.41
N LEU A 302 -5.76 19.10 7.14
CA LEU A 302 -4.70 18.19 6.70
C LEU A 302 -3.39 18.98 6.57
N VAL A 303 -2.36 18.54 7.27
CA VAL A 303 -1.03 19.13 7.20
C VAL A 303 -0.07 18.07 6.70
N ILE A 304 0.67 18.37 5.63
CA ILE A 304 1.54 17.40 4.95
C ILE A 304 2.97 17.90 5.00
N ASP A 305 3.87 17.02 5.40
CA ASP A 305 5.31 17.16 5.23
C ASP A 305 5.68 16.97 3.75
N GLY A 306 5.92 18.09 3.06
CA GLY A 306 6.17 18.12 1.62
C GLY A 306 7.42 17.34 1.25
N ASP A 307 8.54 17.65 1.89
CA ASP A 307 9.85 17.05 1.67
C ASP A 307 9.81 15.54 1.96
N SER A 308 9.27 15.10 3.09
CA SER A 308 9.20 13.67 3.44
C SER A 308 8.48 12.83 2.39
N PHE A 309 7.33 13.30 1.90
CA PHE A 309 6.57 12.57 0.86
C PHE A 309 7.18 12.72 -0.54
N ALA A 310 7.82 13.85 -0.86
CA ALA A 310 8.51 14.05 -2.12
C ALA A 310 9.77 13.17 -2.23
N HIS A 311 10.59 13.09 -1.18
CA HIS A 311 11.72 12.16 -1.08
C HIS A 311 11.26 10.71 -1.24
N ARG A 312 10.22 10.32 -0.50
CA ARG A 312 9.63 8.98 -0.61
C ARG A 312 9.19 8.67 -2.04
N ALA A 313 8.51 9.61 -2.69
CA ALA A 313 8.10 9.46 -4.09
C ALA A 313 9.29 9.35 -5.04
N TYR A 314 10.31 10.18 -4.86
CA TYR A 314 11.50 10.21 -5.69
C TYR A 314 12.26 8.87 -5.66
N HIS A 315 12.43 8.27 -4.49
CA HIS A 315 13.14 6.99 -4.36
C HIS A 315 12.28 5.78 -4.75
N ALA A 316 10.96 5.89 -4.67
CA ALA A 316 10.05 4.78 -5.02
C ALA A 316 9.69 4.71 -6.50
N LEU A 317 9.69 5.84 -7.22
CA LEU A 317 9.21 5.91 -8.60
C LEU A 317 10.34 5.83 -9.64
N PRO A 318 10.09 5.21 -10.81
CA PRO A 318 11.07 5.14 -11.89
C PRO A 318 11.59 6.51 -12.33
N LYS A 319 12.91 6.62 -12.53
CA LYS A 319 13.56 7.87 -12.98
C LYS A 319 13.23 8.26 -14.43
N ASN A 320 12.63 7.35 -15.20
CA ASN A 320 12.18 7.60 -16.58
C ASN A 320 10.81 8.29 -16.67
N ILE A 321 10.17 8.60 -15.54
CA ILE A 321 8.99 9.47 -15.51
C ILE A 321 9.45 10.89 -15.76
N MET A 322 9.15 11.39 -16.96
CA MET A 322 9.57 12.70 -17.43
C MET A 322 8.41 13.68 -17.53
N ARG A 323 8.74 14.96 -17.37
CA ARG A 323 7.90 16.10 -17.72
C ARG A 323 8.48 16.87 -18.91
N ALA A 324 7.78 17.93 -19.31
CA ALA A 324 8.21 18.87 -20.34
C ALA A 324 9.71 19.22 -20.23
N GLY A 325 10.41 19.22 -21.36
CA GLY A 325 11.86 19.47 -21.41
C GLY A 325 12.73 18.28 -20.99
N ARG A 326 12.18 17.05 -20.94
CA ARG A 326 12.88 15.82 -20.52
C ARG A 326 13.44 15.87 -19.10
N LYS A 327 12.84 16.69 -18.23
CA LYS A 327 13.17 16.75 -16.81
C LYS A 327 12.46 15.64 -16.04
N SER A 328 13.04 15.18 -14.93
CA SER A 328 12.41 14.17 -14.08
C SER A 328 11.13 14.71 -13.43
N ALA A 329 10.16 13.83 -13.21
CA ALA A 329 8.88 14.16 -12.57
C ALA A 329 8.39 13.09 -11.59
N GLY A 330 9.26 12.14 -11.19
CA GLY A 330 8.92 11.06 -10.27
C GLY A 330 8.44 11.60 -8.91
N ALA A 331 9.17 12.54 -8.30
CA ALA A 331 8.79 13.14 -7.02
C ALA A 331 7.47 13.91 -7.15
N ILE A 332 7.31 14.69 -8.23
CA ILE A 332 6.09 15.47 -8.50
C ILE A 332 4.87 14.56 -8.60
N LEU A 333 4.94 13.51 -9.42
CA LEU A 333 3.83 12.60 -9.64
C LEU A 333 3.49 11.80 -8.37
N GLY A 334 4.49 11.30 -7.67
CA GLY A 334 4.27 10.52 -6.45
C GLY A 334 3.73 11.36 -5.30
N PHE A 335 4.26 12.57 -5.09
CA PHE A 335 3.70 13.51 -4.12
C PHE A 335 2.24 13.87 -4.46
N ALA A 336 1.95 14.16 -5.72
CA ALA A 336 0.58 14.42 -6.16
C ALA A 336 -0.36 13.24 -5.85
N ASN A 337 0.11 12.00 -6.02
CA ASN A 337 -0.68 10.81 -5.67
C ASN A 337 -1.01 10.76 -4.17
N TYR A 338 -0.04 11.07 -3.30
CA TYR A 338 -0.29 11.15 -1.85
C TYR A 338 -1.28 12.26 -1.51
N LEU A 339 -1.05 13.47 -2.01
CA LEU A 339 -1.93 14.62 -1.80
C LEU A 339 -3.38 14.31 -2.20
N LEU A 340 -3.59 13.79 -3.40
CA LEU A 340 -4.93 13.46 -3.90
C LEU A 340 -5.58 12.35 -3.08
N ARG A 341 -4.82 11.32 -2.70
CA ARG A 341 -5.32 10.23 -1.86
C ARG A 341 -5.75 10.72 -0.49
N PHE A 342 -4.91 11.52 0.19
CA PHE A 342 -5.25 12.08 1.49
C PHE A 342 -6.47 12.98 1.40
N TYR A 343 -6.53 13.86 0.39
CA TYR A 343 -7.68 14.74 0.20
C TYR A 343 -8.98 13.94 0.00
N GLN A 344 -8.97 12.93 -0.86
CA GLN A 344 -10.15 12.10 -1.16
C GLN A 344 -10.61 11.27 0.04
N THR A 345 -9.65 10.75 0.82
CA THR A 345 -9.93 9.87 1.97
C THR A 345 -10.41 10.66 3.17
N GLU A 346 -9.74 11.77 3.47
CA GLU A 346 -9.91 12.50 4.73
C GLU A 346 -10.85 13.70 4.59
N GLN A 347 -11.18 14.10 3.36
CA GLN A 347 -12.06 15.22 3.02
C GLN A 347 -11.78 16.47 3.89
N PRO A 348 -10.53 16.96 3.94
CA PRO A 348 -10.13 17.99 4.90
C PRO A 348 -10.77 19.34 4.59
N ARG A 349 -10.97 20.19 5.60
CA ARG A 349 -11.48 21.55 5.42
C ARG A 349 -10.48 22.50 4.75
N ALA A 350 -9.19 22.22 4.89
CA ALA A 350 -8.09 22.93 4.26
C ALA A 350 -6.86 22.03 4.23
N VAL A 351 -5.90 22.35 3.37
CA VAL A 351 -4.63 21.63 3.29
C VAL A 351 -3.48 22.61 3.41
N LEU A 352 -2.54 22.30 4.31
CA LEU A 352 -1.25 22.97 4.39
C LEU A 352 -0.14 21.97 4.03
N VAL A 353 0.81 22.40 3.20
CA VAL A 353 2.04 21.64 2.93
C VAL A 353 3.24 22.44 3.43
N GLY A 354 4.02 21.86 4.35
CA GLY A 354 5.27 22.41 4.86
C GLY A 354 6.44 22.03 3.95
N TRP A 355 7.39 22.95 3.77
CA TRP A 355 8.58 22.74 2.95
C TRP A 355 9.85 23.26 3.62
N ASP A 356 10.94 22.53 3.42
CA ASP A 356 12.28 22.94 3.84
C ASP A 356 12.86 24.02 2.92
N THR A 357 13.79 24.80 3.48
CA THR A 357 14.62 25.74 2.72
C THR A 357 16.05 25.20 2.65
N LEU A 358 16.31 24.32 1.68
CA LEU A 358 17.57 23.57 1.55
C LEU A 358 18.85 24.42 1.44
N THR A 359 18.74 25.70 1.10
CA THR A 359 19.88 26.61 0.92
C THR A 359 20.13 27.56 2.09
N ALA A 360 19.32 27.48 3.16
CA ALA A 360 19.43 28.37 4.31
C ALA A 360 19.66 27.55 5.58
N GLU A 361 20.62 27.99 6.39
CA GLU A 361 20.79 27.45 7.74
C GLU A 361 19.54 27.72 8.59
N THR A 362 19.23 26.78 9.46
CA THR A 362 18.12 26.86 10.42
C THR A 362 18.66 27.16 11.80
N TYR A 363 17.81 27.58 12.74
CA TYR A 363 18.24 27.78 14.13
C TYR A 363 18.86 26.52 14.75
N ARG A 364 18.52 25.33 14.22
CA ARG A 364 19.12 24.04 14.62
C ARG A 364 20.57 23.94 14.17
N HIS A 365 20.88 24.31 12.93
CA HIS A 365 22.26 24.35 12.40
C HIS A 365 23.14 25.36 13.15
N GLU A 366 22.60 26.55 13.44
CA GLU A 366 23.31 27.58 14.22
C GLU A 366 23.65 27.10 15.64
N SER A 367 22.76 26.30 16.24
CA SER A 367 22.91 25.81 17.63
C SER A 367 23.70 24.50 17.72
N PHE A 368 23.68 23.66 16.69
CA PHE A 368 24.37 22.38 16.62
C PHE A 368 24.93 22.14 15.21
N PRO A 369 26.20 22.52 14.93
CA PRO A 369 26.78 22.47 13.59
C PRO A 369 26.82 21.08 12.94
N ASP A 370 26.83 20.01 13.73
CA ASP A 370 26.80 18.63 13.22
C ASP A 370 25.39 18.16 12.81
N TYR A 371 24.34 18.95 13.09
CA TYR A 371 22.95 18.62 12.76
C TYR A 371 22.81 18.34 11.27
N GLN A 372 22.27 17.16 10.95
CA GLN A 372 22.00 16.71 9.57
C GLN A 372 23.21 16.80 8.61
N GLY A 373 24.44 16.91 9.13
CA GLY A 373 25.63 17.10 8.31
C GLY A 373 25.84 15.98 7.29
N GLY A 374 26.41 16.32 6.13
CA GLY A 374 26.78 15.36 5.09
C GLY A 374 25.61 14.72 4.32
N ARG A 375 24.40 15.28 4.38
CA ARG A 375 23.32 14.92 3.46
C ARG A 375 23.59 15.54 2.08
N GLU A 376 23.71 14.70 1.07
CA GLU A 376 23.78 15.12 -0.34
C GLU A 376 22.49 14.70 -1.05
N PHE A 377 21.93 15.60 -1.85
CA PHE A 377 20.70 15.35 -2.60
C PHE A 377 20.95 15.47 -4.10
N ASP A 378 20.34 14.57 -4.87
CA ASP A 378 20.39 14.64 -6.34
C ASP A 378 19.82 15.98 -6.83
N ASP A 379 20.49 16.65 -7.77
CA ASP A 379 20.01 17.89 -8.40
C ASP A 379 18.59 17.74 -8.96
N ALA A 380 18.28 16.56 -9.50
CA ALA A 380 16.95 16.26 -10.04
C ALA A 380 15.86 16.23 -8.96
N LEU A 381 16.20 15.91 -7.71
CA LEU A 381 15.28 15.97 -6.58
C LEU A 381 15.10 17.41 -6.10
N ILE A 382 16.21 18.14 -5.89
CA ILE A 382 16.19 19.55 -5.50
C ILE A 382 15.30 20.37 -6.45
N GLU A 383 15.49 20.17 -7.77
CA GLU A 383 14.71 20.86 -8.79
C GLU A 383 13.20 20.55 -8.72
N GLN A 384 12.83 19.32 -8.35
CA GLN A 384 11.44 18.94 -8.17
C GLN A 384 10.86 19.50 -6.87
N LEU A 385 11.63 19.54 -5.77
CA LEU A 385 11.25 20.16 -4.50
C LEU A 385 10.98 21.65 -4.67
N ASP A 386 11.77 22.36 -5.48
CA ASP A 386 11.54 23.78 -5.76
C ASP A 386 10.25 24.06 -6.54
N ILE A 387 9.82 23.11 -7.37
CA ILE A 387 8.64 23.26 -8.22
C ILE A 387 7.36 22.78 -7.55
N LEU A 388 7.44 21.78 -6.67
CA LEU A 388 6.30 21.17 -5.99
C LEU A 388 5.35 22.16 -5.29
N PRO A 389 5.81 23.23 -4.60
CA PRO A 389 4.93 24.25 -4.03
C PRO A 389 3.98 24.90 -5.06
N THR A 390 4.40 24.99 -6.33
CA THR A 390 3.54 25.52 -7.41
C THR A 390 2.36 24.61 -7.73
N LEU A 391 2.53 23.28 -7.61
CA LEU A 391 1.43 22.32 -7.74
C LEU A 391 0.44 22.46 -6.60
N VAL A 392 0.93 22.58 -5.37
CA VAL A 392 0.10 22.76 -4.17
C VAL A 392 -0.73 24.04 -4.28
N ALA A 393 -0.11 25.15 -4.66
CA ALA A 393 -0.80 26.42 -4.88
C ALA A 393 -1.84 26.32 -6.01
N ALA A 394 -1.52 25.60 -7.10
CA ALA A 394 -2.48 25.39 -8.20
C ALA A 394 -3.68 24.52 -7.79
N CYS A 395 -3.51 23.60 -6.83
CA CYS A 395 -4.61 22.88 -6.19
C CYS A 395 -5.49 23.78 -5.29
N GLY A 396 -5.06 25.02 -5.02
CA GLY A 396 -5.74 25.95 -4.12
C GLY A 396 -5.41 25.72 -2.65
N PHE A 397 -4.31 25.04 -2.35
CA PHE A 397 -3.87 24.73 -0.99
C PHE A 397 -2.74 25.65 -0.54
N ALA A 398 -2.58 25.77 0.77
CA ALA A 398 -1.55 26.60 1.38
C ALA A 398 -0.17 25.92 1.40
N ASN A 399 0.87 26.70 1.16
CA ASN A 399 2.27 26.30 1.40
C ASN A 399 2.82 27.08 2.61
N ALA A 400 3.61 26.42 3.45
CA ALA A 400 4.47 27.08 4.43
C ALA A 400 5.93 26.77 4.11
N LYS A 401 6.70 27.82 3.84
CA LYS A 401 8.15 27.76 3.54
C LYS A 401 8.76 29.10 3.95
N LYS A 402 9.75 29.08 4.83
CA LYS A 402 10.47 30.29 5.27
C LYS A 402 11.88 29.92 5.72
N ALA A 403 12.86 30.72 5.33
CA ALA A 403 14.24 30.58 5.82
C ALA A 403 14.29 30.62 7.36
N GLY A 404 15.17 29.79 7.92
CA GLY A 404 15.33 29.63 9.37
C GLY A 404 14.44 28.57 10.01
N TYR A 405 13.47 28.00 9.29
CA TYR A 405 12.52 26.98 9.77
C TYR A 405 12.52 25.75 8.86
N GLU A 406 12.19 24.59 9.44
CA GLU A 406 11.99 23.32 8.73
C GLU A 406 10.49 23.02 8.54
N ALA A 407 10.17 22.07 7.67
CA ALA A 407 8.81 21.64 7.38
C ALA A 407 8.07 21.20 8.66
N ASP A 408 8.78 20.52 9.56
CA ASP A 408 8.29 20.00 10.83
C ASP A 408 7.76 21.11 11.77
N ASP A 409 8.40 22.28 11.79
CA ASP A 409 8.02 23.44 12.57
C ASP A 409 6.68 24.00 12.08
N PHE A 410 6.48 24.07 10.76
CA PHE A 410 5.19 24.47 10.19
C PHE A 410 4.08 23.45 10.50
N LEU A 411 4.41 22.16 10.51
CA LEU A 411 3.50 21.09 10.92
C LEU A 411 3.04 21.29 12.37
N ALA A 412 3.98 21.53 13.28
CA ALA A 412 3.73 21.75 14.69
C ALA A 412 2.92 23.01 14.96
N ALA A 413 3.25 24.11 14.29
CA ALA A 413 2.51 25.37 14.38
C ALA A 413 1.07 25.23 13.88
N ALA A 414 0.86 24.48 12.79
CA ALA A 414 -0.46 24.30 12.19
C ALA A 414 -1.36 23.46 13.09
N ALA A 415 -0.85 22.35 13.62
CA ALA A 415 -1.55 21.54 14.62
C ALA A 415 -1.92 22.38 15.85
N ALA A 416 -0.98 23.17 16.39
CA ALA A 416 -1.23 24.03 17.55
C ALA A 416 -2.27 25.13 17.29
N ARG A 417 -2.30 25.68 16.08
CA ARG A 417 -3.28 26.70 15.68
C ARG A 417 -4.67 26.09 15.53
N GLU A 418 -4.78 24.90 14.92
CA GLU A 418 -6.06 24.21 14.72
C GLU A 418 -6.63 23.68 16.05
N GLU A 419 -5.78 23.18 16.94
CA GLU A 419 -6.19 22.77 18.30
C GLU A 419 -6.78 23.96 19.09
N ARG A 420 -6.15 25.15 19.03
CA ARG A 420 -6.64 26.35 19.73
C ARG A 420 -8.02 26.83 19.28
N ARG A 421 -8.42 26.53 18.04
CA ARG A 421 -9.78 26.81 17.54
C ARG A 421 -10.75 25.63 17.76
N GLY A 422 -10.31 24.57 18.44
CA GLY A 422 -11.09 23.36 18.68
C GLY A 422 -11.30 22.50 17.43
N GLY A 423 -10.41 22.61 16.44
CA GLY A 423 -10.42 21.75 15.25
C GLY A 423 -9.69 20.43 15.48
N ILE A 424 -9.71 19.57 14.46
CA ILE A 424 -8.97 18.31 14.42
C ILE A 424 -7.92 18.41 13.31
N THR A 425 -6.72 17.91 13.58
CA THR A 425 -5.59 17.93 12.64
C THR A 425 -5.19 16.51 12.27
N LEU A 426 -4.92 16.31 10.98
CA LEU A 426 -4.23 15.13 10.47
C LEU A 426 -2.86 15.57 9.96
N VAL A 427 -1.79 15.07 10.58
CA VAL A 427 -0.40 15.40 10.20
C VAL A 427 0.19 14.23 9.42
N ALA A 428 0.41 14.37 8.12
CA ALA A 428 1.06 13.37 7.30
C ALA A 428 2.56 13.62 7.25
N SER A 429 3.36 12.73 7.83
CA SER A 429 4.82 12.73 7.72
C SER A 429 5.39 11.32 7.86
N GLY A 430 6.50 11.06 7.16
CA GLY A 430 7.35 9.89 7.35
C GLY A 430 8.32 9.98 8.52
N ASP A 431 8.43 11.16 9.13
CA ASP A 431 9.31 11.41 10.26
C ASP A 431 8.64 10.99 11.58
N ARG A 432 9.40 10.29 12.42
CA ARG A 432 8.95 9.84 13.73
C ARG A 432 8.93 10.96 14.76
N ASP A 433 9.64 12.04 14.50
CA ASP A 433 9.68 13.19 15.40
C ASP A 433 8.30 13.86 15.49
N THR A 434 7.49 13.74 14.43
CA THR A 434 6.10 14.20 14.42
C THR A 434 5.20 13.49 15.44
N PHE A 435 5.64 12.37 16.03
CA PHE A 435 4.89 11.73 17.11
C PHE A 435 4.78 12.61 18.35
N GLN A 436 5.63 13.63 18.49
CA GLN A 436 5.49 14.65 19.53
C GLN A 436 4.20 15.49 19.38
N LEU A 437 3.60 15.51 18.19
CA LEU A 437 2.39 16.27 17.87
C LEU A 437 1.11 15.48 18.13
N ALA A 438 1.18 14.17 18.41
CA ALA A 438 -0.01 13.35 18.62
C ALA A 438 -0.77 13.82 19.87
N SER A 439 -2.08 14.05 19.73
CA SER A 439 -2.97 14.50 20.81
C SER A 439 -4.39 13.95 20.59
N ASP A 440 -5.33 14.27 21.48
CA ASP A 440 -6.75 13.93 21.26
C ASP A 440 -7.34 14.64 20.02
N ALA A 441 -6.73 15.76 19.60
CA ALA A 441 -7.14 16.56 18.46
C ALA A 441 -6.22 16.39 17.24
N THR A 442 -5.07 15.74 17.39
CA THR A 442 -4.07 15.60 16.31
C THR A 442 -3.66 14.14 16.12
N THR A 443 -3.92 13.60 14.93
CA THR A 443 -3.51 12.24 14.53
C THR A 443 -2.40 12.29 13.49
N ILE A 444 -1.35 11.47 13.66
CA ILE A 444 -0.28 11.39 12.66
C ILE A 444 -0.62 10.31 11.63
N LEU A 445 -0.57 10.67 10.35
CA LEU A 445 -0.69 9.77 9.21
C LEU A 445 0.71 9.31 8.81
N TYR A 446 1.17 8.22 9.42
CA TYR A 446 2.53 7.71 9.29
C TYR A 446 2.64 6.63 8.20
N PRO A 447 3.47 6.80 7.15
CA PRO A 447 3.70 5.78 6.14
C PRO A 447 4.52 4.61 6.71
N VAL A 448 3.93 3.41 6.75
CA VAL A 448 4.59 2.20 7.30
C VAL A 448 5.31 1.40 6.22
N ARG A 449 4.62 1.11 5.12
CA ARG A 449 5.13 0.40 3.92
C ARG A 449 4.48 1.02 2.68
N ALA A 450 4.91 0.63 1.48
CA ALA A 450 4.43 1.23 0.23
C ALA A 450 2.89 1.24 0.16
N GLY A 451 2.28 2.43 0.33
CA GLY A 451 0.84 2.63 0.30
C GLY A 451 0.08 2.41 1.62
N GLU A 452 0.70 1.92 2.69
CA GLU A 452 0.07 1.79 4.01
C GLU A 452 0.31 3.04 4.85
N ILE A 453 -0.77 3.65 5.34
CA ILE A 453 -0.75 4.83 6.21
C ILE A 453 -1.35 4.44 7.56
N ALA A 454 -0.51 4.30 8.58
CA ALA A 454 -0.96 4.11 9.95
C ALA A 454 -1.46 5.43 10.54
N ARG A 455 -2.45 5.34 11.42
CA ARG A 455 -2.92 6.45 12.26
C ARG A 455 -2.26 6.30 13.62
N ILE A 456 -1.37 7.23 13.96
CA ILE A 456 -0.66 7.24 15.24
C ILE A 456 -1.36 8.22 16.15
N THR A 457 -1.95 7.68 17.21
CA THR A 457 -2.59 8.39 18.32
C THR A 457 -1.64 8.45 19.53
N PRO A 458 -1.97 9.21 20.60
CA PRO A 458 -1.19 9.16 21.84
C PRO A 458 -1.02 7.75 22.41
N ALA A 459 -2.01 6.87 22.24
CA ALA A 459 -1.92 5.49 22.69
C ALA A 459 -0.85 4.71 21.90
N ASP A 460 -0.79 4.90 20.58
CA ASP A 460 0.21 4.26 19.73
C ASP A 460 1.63 4.72 20.06
N VAL A 461 1.82 6.01 20.39
CA VAL A 461 3.11 6.54 20.85
C VAL A 461 3.54 5.86 22.15
N ARG A 462 2.63 5.76 23.13
CA ARG A 462 2.90 5.05 24.40
C ARG A 462 3.24 3.59 24.18
N THR A 463 2.51 2.89 23.31
CA THR A 463 2.81 1.49 22.98
C THR A 463 4.18 1.35 22.31
N ARG A 464 4.55 2.29 21.45
CA ARG A 464 5.78 2.21 20.65
C ARG A 464 7.05 2.59 21.43
N TYR A 465 6.98 3.61 22.27
CA TYR A 465 8.14 4.19 22.95
C TYR A 465 8.08 4.10 24.48
N GLY A 466 6.94 3.75 25.06
CA GLY A 466 6.76 3.74 26.52
C GLY A 466 6.75 5.12 27.15
N VAL A 467 6.51 6.17 26.35
CA VAL A 467 6.44 7.58 26.77
C VAL A 467 5.24 8.28 26.12
N ASP A 468 4.77 9.36 26.71
CA ASP A 468 3.72 10.19 26.12
C ASP A 468 4.25 11.05 24.95
N PRO A 469 3.39 11.49 24.01
CA PRO A 469 3.77 12.38 22.91
C PRO A 469 4.60 13.60 23.35
N ALA A 470 4.19 14.27 24.44
CA ALA A 470 4.89 15.44 24.97
C ALA A 470 6.32 15.15 25.48
N GLN A 471 6.65 13.88 25.72
CA GLN A 471 7.96 13.42 26.18
C GLN A 471 8.85 12.94 25.02
N VAL A 472 8.36 12.90 23.77
CA VAL A 472 9.13 12.44 22.61
C VAL A 472 10.44 13.24 22.41
N PRO A 473 10.47 14.59 22.55
CA PRO A 473 11.74 15.33 22.46
C PRO A 473 12.73 14.97 23.57
N ASP A 474 12.24 14.77 24.81
CA ASP A 474 13.07 14.32 25.93
C ASP A 474 13.63 12.92 25.68
N PHE A 475 12.80 12.05 25.09
CA PHE A 475 13.18 10.69 24.74
C PHE A 475 14.27 10.67 23.67
N ILE A 476 14.14 11.49 22.62
CA ILE A 476 15.15 11.65 21.57
C ILE A 476 16.45 12.21 22.17
N ALA A 477 16.37 13.25 23.00
CA ALA A 477 17.54 13.84 23.66
C ALA A 477 18.32 12.84 24.52
N LEU A 478 17.63 11.91 25.18
CA LEU A 478 18.24 10.88 26.02
C LEU A 478 18.78 9.70 25.20
N ARG A 479 18.00 9.19 24.24
CA ARG A 479 18.34 8.01 23.43
C ARG A 479 19.37 8.31 22.34
N GLY A 480 19.36 9.55 21.84
CA GLY A 480 20.00 9.95 20.59
C GLY A 480 19.13 9.66 19.36
N ASP A 481 19.45 10.34 18.28
CA ASP A 481 18.91 10.11 16.96
C ASP A 481 20.01 10.13 15.88
N PRO A 482 20.33 8.96 15.27
CA PRO A 482 21.33 8.89 14.22
C PRO A 482 20.98 9.66 12.93
N SER A 483 19.69 9.83 12.59
CA SER A 483 19.29 10.57 11.37
C SER A 483 19.74 12.02 11.44
N ASP A 484 19.60 12.63 12.61
CA ASP A 484 19.98 14.02 12.89
C ASP A 484 21.32 14.16 13.61
N ARG A 485 22.06 13.05 13.73
CA ARG A 485 23.38 12.97 14.38
C ARG A 485 23.38 13.43 15.84
N LEU A 486 22.26 13.27 16.53
CA LEU A 486 22.15 13.51 17.97
C LEU A 486 22.72 12.31 18.75
N PRO A 487 23.83 12.46 19.52
CA PRO A 487 24.47 11.33 20.19
C PRO A 487 23.64 10.75 21.36
N GLY A 488 22.84 11.60 22.02
CA GLY A 488 22.10 11.23 23.22
C GLY A 488 22.95 11.17 24.50
N ALA A 489 22.34 10.67 25.58
CA ALA A 489 23.03 10.45 26.85
C ALA A 489 23.93 9.21 26.79
N LYS A 490 25.11 9.29 27.41
CA LYS A 490 26.07 8.18 27.40
C LYS A 490 25.46 6.93 28.04
N ASN A 491 25.55 5.82 27.30
CA ASN A 491 25.05 4.51 27.71
C ASN A 491 23.52 4.45 27.97
N VAL A 492 22.74 5.33 27.34
CA VAL A 492 21.28 5.32 27.44
C VAL A 492 20.66 4.93 26.10
N GLY A 493 20.22 3.68 25.99
CA GLY A 493 19.39 3.24 24.87
C GLY A 493 17.92 3.61 25.04
N ALA A 494 17.11 3.22 24.06
CA ALA A 494 15.66 3.52 24.02
C ALA A 494 14.91 3.14 25.30
N GLN A 495 15.12 1.91 25.79
CA GLN A 495 14.48 1.44 27.01
C GLN A 495 14.91 2.26 28.24
N GLY A 496 16.20 2.59 28.33
CA GLY A 496 16.73 3.41 29.41
C GLY A 496 16.17 4.83 29.40
N ALA A 497 16.02 5.43 28.21
CA ALA A 497 15.39 6.74 28.05
C ALA A 497 13.93 6.71 28.52
N ALA A 498 13.15 5.72 28.08
CA ALA A 498 11.75 5.54 28.49
C ALA A 498 11.62 5.32 30.01
N ASP A 499 12.49 4.52 30.61
CA ASP A 499 12.46 4.26 32.05
C ASP A 499 12.85 5.49 32.88
N VAL A 500 13.80 6.31 32.41
CA VAL A 500 14.12 7.60 33.03
C VAL A 500 12.89 8.51 33.01
N LEU A 501 12.22 8.64 31.87
CA LEU A 501 11.06 9.52 31.71
C LEU A 501 9.84 9.01 32.49
N ARG A 502 9.66 7.70 32.61
CA ARG A 502 8.61 7.12 33.46
C ARG A 502 8.83 7.43 34.94
N ARG A 503 10.08 7.44 35.40
CA ARG A 503 10.42 7.69 36.83
C ARG A 503 10.43 9.17 37.18
N HIS A 504 10.91 10.02 36.28
CA HIS A 504 11.17 11.43 36.57
C HIS A 504 10.22 12.41 35.84
N GLY A 505 9.33 11.90 34.98
CA GLY A 505 8.34 12.68 34.23
C GLY A 505 8.91 13.46 33.04
N SER A 506 10.16 13.93 33.11
CA SER A 506 10.82 14.71 32.03
C SER A 506 12.33 14.64 32.13
N LEU A 507 13.03 15.10 31.09
CA LEU A 507 14.48 15.31 31.13
C LEU A 507 14.87 16.27 32.27
N GLU A 508 14.18 17.40 32.41
CA GLU A 508 14.45 18.35 33.50
C GLU A 508 14.23 17.73 34.89
N GLY A 509 13.19 16.91 35.05
CA GLY A 509 12.96 16.16 36.28
C GLY A 509 14.11 15.19 36.60
N ALA A 510 14.67 14.53 35.58
CA ALA A 510 15.83 13.65 35.76
C ALA A 510 17.09 14.44 36.13
N LEU A 511 17.33 15.59 35.47
CA LEU A 511 18.46 16.47 35.77
C LEU A 511 18.37 17.04 37.18
N ALA A 512 17.18 17.47 37.62
CA ALA A 512 16.93 17.95 38.97
C ALA A 512 17.16 16.85 40.04
N ALA A 513 16.90 15.58 39.69
CA ALA A 513 17.20 14.42 40.53
C ALA A 513 18.68 13.99 40.49
N GLY A 514 19.57 14.79 39.90
CA GLY A 514 21.01 14.54 39.85
C GLY A 514 21.46 13.55 38.77
N ARG A 515 20.56 13.08 37.89
CA ARG A 515 20.92 12.24 36.75
C ARG A 515 21.62 13.07 35.69
N PHE A 516 22.60 12.48 35.00
CA PHE A 516 23.28 13.08 33.84
C PHE A 516 23.88 14.48 34.09
N ALA A 517 24.29 14.80 35.32
CA ALA A 517 24.80 16.12 35.69
C ALA A 517 25.95 16.60 34.77
N ALA A 518 26.85 15.69 34.39
CA ALA A 518 27.96 15.98 33.48
C ALA A 518 27.54 16.28 32.02
N GLN A 519 26.35 15.86 31.60
CA GLN A 519 25.80 16.06 30.24
C GLN A 519 24.59 17.01 30.21
N ALA A 520 24.27 17.69 31.32
CA ALA A 520 23.03 18.43 31.46
C ALA A 520 22.85 19.54 30.40
N LYS A 521 23.94 20.21 30.01
CA LYS A 521 23.90 21.23 28.94
C LYS A 521 23.68 20.60 27.56
N GLU A 522 24.38 19.51 27.24
CA GLU A 522 24.26 18.79 25.97
C GLU A 522 22.85 18.23 25.78
N LEU A 523 22.30 17.57 26.80
CA LEU A 523 20.96 16.96 26.71
C LEU A 523 19.86 18.01 26.56
N ARG A 524 20.01 19.19 27.18
CA ARG A 524 19.10 20.33 26.95
C ARG A 524 19.18 20.83 25.52
N LEU A 525 20.38 20.92 24.96
CA LEU A 525 20.57 21.28 23.56
C LEU A 525 19.92 20.24 22.63
N TYR A 526 20.18 18.94 22.84
CA TYR A 526 19.57 17.88 22.01
C TYR A 526 18.05 17.91 22.10
N ARG A 527 17.50 18.15 23.30
CA ARG A 527 16.06 18.33 23.48
C ARG A 527 15.54 19.53 22.70
N SER A 528 16.24 20.67 22.73
CA SER A 528 15.81 21.85 21.97
C SER A 528 15.88 21.63 20.46
N ILE A 529 16.86 20.87 19.96
CA ILE A 529 16.95 20.50 18.54
C ILE A 529 15.78 19.57 18.13
N ALA A 530 15.46 18.57 18.95
CA ALA A 530 14.37 17.63 18.68
C ALA A 530 12.96 18.21 18.90
N THR A 531 12.84 19.42 19.45
CA THR A 531 11.54 20.06 19.73
C THR A 531 11.12 20.92 18.54
N MET A 532 9.96 20.61 17.96
CA MET A 532 9.39 21.39 16.85
C MET A 532 8.82 22.73 17.32
N ASP A 533 9.02 23.80 16.55
CA ASP A 533 8.53 25.13 16.89
C ASP A 533 7.04 25.32 16.57
N ARG A 534 6.21 25.23 17.61
CA ARG A 534 4.74 25.46 17.55
C ARG A 534 4.35 26.91 17.23
N LYS A 535 5.31 27.84 17.06
CA LYS A 535 5.09 29.26 16.74
C LYS A 535 5.63 29.65 15.37
N ALA A 536 6.08 28.70 14.56
CA ALA A 536 6.51 28.96 13.20
C ALA A 536 5.45 29.76 12.41
N PRO A 537 5.88 30.73 11.58
CA PRO A 537 4.96 31.60 10.87
C PRO A 537 4.15 30.82 9.83
N LEU A 538 2.83 30.99 9.86
CA LEU A 538 1.91 30.29 8.97
C LEU A 538 1.12 31.27 8.09
N PRO A 539 0.76 30.85 6.86
CA PRO A 539 -0.26 31.56 6.09
C PRO A 539 -1.63 31.50 6.78
N PRO A 540 -2.61 32.31 6.35
CA PRO A 540 -4.00 32.09 6.69
C PRO A 540 -4.47 30.69 6.22
N LEU A 541 -5.29 30.02 7.04
CA LEU A 541 -5.85 28.68 6.74
C LEU A 541 -7.39 28.68 6.83
N PRO A 542 -8.09 29.46 5.98
CA PRO A 542 -9.55 29.46 5.94
C PRO A 542 -10.10 28.10 5.48
N ASP A 543 -11.42 27.90 5.53
CA ASP A 543 -12.01 26.72 4.89
C ASP A 543 -11.82 26.89 3.38
N GLU A 544 -11.20 25.91 2.74
CA GLU A 544 -10.75 26.01 1.36
C GLU A 544 -11.64 25.18 0.44
N THR A 545 -11.81 25.71 -0.77
CA THR A 545 -12.41 25.00 -1.88
C THR A 545 -11.30 24.75 -2.90
N PRO A 546 -10.94 23.49 -3.20
CA PRO A 546 -9.83 23.22 -4.10
C PRO A 546 -10.07 23.78 -5.49
N SER A 547 -8.97 24.08 -6.17
CA SER A 547 -8.93 24.62 -7.53
C SER A 547 -8.40 23.58 -8.52
N TRP A 548 -9.02 22.40 -8.57
CA TRP A 548 -8.55 21.28 -9.39
C TRP A 548 -8.39 21.60 -10.89
N SER A 549 -9.20 22.52 -11.43
CA SER A 549 -9.07 22.98 -12.82
C SER A 549 -7.74 23.70 -13.09
N LYS A 550 -7.27 24.55 -12.16
CA LYS A 550 -5.95 25.21 -12.25
C LYS A 550 -4.82 24.20 -12.12
N ALA A 551 -4.92 23.27 -11.17
CA ALA A 551 -3.95 22.18 -11.02
C ALA A 551 -3.86 21.31 -12.28
N SER A 552 -5.02 20.99 -12.89
CA SER A 552 -5.09 20.25 -14.15
C SER A 552 -4.38 21.00 -15.28
N ALA A 553 -4.66 22.30 -15.43
CA ALA A 553 -4.00 23.14 -16.43
C ALA A 553 -2.47 23.16 -16.23
N LEU A 554 -1.99 23.32 -14.99
CA LEU A 554 -0.56 23.27 -14.67
C LEU A 554 0.06 21.90 -15.00
N ALA A 555 -0.59 20.79 -14.61
CA ALA A 555 -0.11 19.46 -14.92
C ALA A 555 -0.01 19.22 -16.45
N ARG A 556 -0.91 19.83 -17.25
CA ARG A 556 -0.79 19.79 -18.72
C ARG A 556 0.42 20.55 -19.24
N THR A 557 0.78 21.72 -18.68
CA THR A 557 1.98 22.44 -19.11
C THR A 557 3.26 21.65 -18.81
N TRP A 558 3.25 20.85 -17.76
CA TRP A 558 4.31 19.88 -17.45
C TRP A 558 4.26 18.60 -18.28
N GLN A 559 3.29 18.44 -19.19
CA GLN A 559 3.07 17.20 -19.97
C GLN A 559 2.79 15.96 -19.11
N LEU A 560 2.37 16.14 -17.85
CA LEU A 560 1.91 15.07 -16.96
C LEU A 560 0.42 14.79 -17.23
N ASN A 561 0.11 14.38 -18.45
CA ASN A 561 -1.27 14.32 -18.95
C ASN A 561 -2.20 13.42 -18.11
N GLN A 562 -1.70 12.27 -17.62
CA GLN A 562 -2.50 11.39 -16.76
C GLN A 562 -2.86 12.05 -15.42
N LEU A 563 -1.93 12.80 -14.83
CA LEU A 563 -2.20 13.58 -13.62
C LEU A 563 -3.20 14.70 -13.91
N ALA A 564 -3.03 15.41 -15.03
CA ALA A 564 -3.95 16.45 -15.46
C ALA A 564 -5.39 15.93 -15.65
N ASP A 565 -5.55 14.78 -16.29
CA ASP A 565 -6.86 14.16 -16.52
C ASP A 565 -7.54 13.77 -15.20
N ARG A 566 -6.78 13.25 -14.22
CA ARG A 566 -7.30 12.95 -12.87
C ARG A 566 -7.75 14.22 -12.13
N LEU A 567 -6.97 15.29 -12.20
CA LEU A 567 -7.32 16.58 -11.60
C LEU A 567 -8.56 17.19 -12.28
N ALA A 568 -8.68 17.08 -13.61
CA ALA A 568 -9.87 17.51 -14.33
C ALA A 568 -11.13 16.75 -13.85
N ALA A 569 -11.04 15.42 -13.70
CA ALA A 569 -12.13 14.61 -13.19
C ALA A 569 -12.56 15.01 -11.77
N MET A 570 -11.61 15.40 -10.90
CA MET A 570 -11.93 15.94 -9.58
C MET A 570 -12.65 17.29 -9.65
N SER A 571 -12.25 18.16 -10.58
CA SER A 571 -12.95 19.42 -10.83
C SER A 571 -14.40 19.18 -11.26
N GLU A 572 -14.65 18.23 -12.16
CA GLU A 572 -16.00 17.90 -12.60
C GLU A 572 -16.85 17.33 -11.46
N ALA A 573 -16.28 16.45 -10.63
CA ALA A 573 -16.96 15.88 -9.47
C ALA A 573 -17.36 16.96 -8.46
N GLN A 574 -16.46 17.91 -8.20
CA GLN A 574 -16.71 19.06 -7.32
C GLN A 574 -17.83 19.96 -7.86
N SER A 575 -17.84 20.27 -9.16
CA SER A 575 -18.93 21.04 -9.80
C SER A 575 -20.27 20.32 -9.70
N ARG A 576 -20.31 18.99 -9.87
CA ARG A 576 -21.56 18.21 -9.72
C ARG A 576 -22.08 18.19 -8.29
N GLN A 577 -21.19 18.22 -7.29
CA GLN A 577 -21.59 18.31 -5.88
C GLN A 577 -22.16 19.70 -5.55
N ALA A 578 -21.56 20.77 -6.08
CA ALA A 578 -22.03 22.15 -5.86
C ALA A 578 -23.41 22.44 -6.46
N VAL A 579 -23.83 21.70 -7.50
CA VAL A 579 -25.17 21.83 -8.12
C VAL A 579 -26.24 21.01 -7.37
N ARG A 580 -25.83 20.06 -6.53
CA ARG A 580 -26.74 19.16 -5.79
C ARG A 580 -26.99 19.55 -4.33
N GLY A 581 -26.11 20.36 -3.75
CA GLY A 581 -26.28 20.96 -2.43
C GLY A 581 -26.89 22.34 -2.56
#